data_AF-A0A8H9H7I7-F1
#
_entry.id   AF-A0A8H9H7I7-F1
#
_cell.length_a   1.000
_cell.length_b   1.000
_cell.length_c   1.000
_cell.angle_alpha   90.00
_cell.angle_beta   90.00
_cell.angle_gamma   90.00
#
_symmetry.space_group_name_H-M   'P 1'
#
loop_
_entity.id
_entity.type
_entity.pdbx_description
1 polymer ?
#
loop_
_entity_poly.entity_id
_entity_poly.type
_entity_poly.pdbx_seq_one_letter_code
_entity_poly.pdbx_strand_id
1 'polypeptide(L)'
;MTIWVTIARDGPGRRWTTVDRTPKVGAGGGDGVVKMIRLFKMAKDSAIKARTQTMNQLKAVLTRTDPRLRDSLKELGQAALLRTCAAFQPGSLGRIEDAAIAVLHILASRILADPRTRRGDPRLRKRPDRDRH
;
A
#
# COMPACT_ATOMS: atom_id res chain seq x y z
N MET A 1 -20.18 -16.70 -1.80
CA MET A 1 -20.58 -15.30 -1.51
C MET A 1 -19.47 -14.66 -0.70
N THR A 2 -18.75 -13.73 -1.32
CA THR A 2 -17.31 -13.53 -1.13
C THR A 2 -16.99 -12.58 0.01
N ILE A 3 -16.58 -13.15 1.14
CA ILE A 3 -15.63 -12.60 2.13
C ILE A 3 -15.89 -11.13 2.53
N TRP A 4 -16.65 -10.98 3.61
CA TRP A 4 -16.76 -9.80 4.47
C TRP A 4 -15.45 -9.43 5.22
N VAL A 5 -14.27 -9.71 4.65
CA VAL A 5 -12.96 -9.27 5.16
C VAL A 5 -12.42 -8.15 4.27
N THR A 6 -13.19 -7.06 4.19
CA THR A 6 -12.62 -5.73 3.95
C THR A 6 -12.77 -4.99 5.25
N ILE A 7 -11.67 -4.90 6.00
CA ILE A 7 -11.57 -4.22 7.29
C ILE A 7 -11.77 -2.71 7.04
N ALA A 8 -13.03 -2.33 6.83
CA ALA A 8 -13.56 -0.99 6.90
C ALA A 8 -14.41 -0.93 8.18
N ARG A 9 -13.73 -0.85 9.32
CA ARG A 9 -14.29 -0.22 10.53
C ARG A 9 -13.44 1.00 10.86
N ASP A 10 -13.44 1.96 9.95
CA ASP A 10 -13.48 3.37 10.34
C ASP A 10 -14.93 3.81 10.14
N GLY A 11 -15.74 3.57 11.17
CA GLY A 11 -17.13 4.04 11.20
C GLY A 11 -17.18 5.57 11.37
N PRO A 12 -18.24 6.23 10.87
CA PRO A 12 -18.46 7.65 11.10
C PRO A 12 -18.81 7.86 12.58
N GLY A 13 -17.82 8.19 13.40
CA GLY A 13 -18.06 8.33 14.85
C GLY A 13 -16.85 8.55 15.75
N ARG A 14 -15.62 8.66 15.22
CA ARG A 14 -14.49 9.12 16.05
C ARG A 14 -14.40 10.63 16.02
N ARG A 15 -15.18 11.25 16.92
CA ARG A 15 -14.91 12.58 17.45
C ARG A 15 -13.46 12.55 17.95
N TRP A 16 -12.58 13.34 17.34
CA TRP A 16 -11.29 13.68 17.95
C TRP A 16 -11.61 14.51 19.18
N THR A 17 -11.94 13.88 20.30
CA THR A 17 -11.90 14.59 21.58
C THR A 17 -10.42 14.79 21.87
N THR A 18 -9.98 16.05 21.76
CA THR A 18 -8.71 16.50 22.34
C THR A 18 -8.81 16.29 23.84
N VAL A 19 -8.52 15.07 24.28
CA VAL A 19 -8.17 14.81 25.68
C VAL A 19 -6.79 15.42 25.83
N ASP A 20 -6.76 16.67 26.25
CA ASP A 20 -5.55 17.34 26.71
C ASP A 20 -5.10 16.64 28.00
N ARG A 21 -4.42 15.51 27.82
CA ARG A 21 -3.67 14.84 28.88
C ARG A 21 -2.22 15.16 28.61
N THR A 22 -1.73 16.25 29.20
CA THR A 22 -0.29 16.55 29.24
C THR A 22 0.45 15.30 29.71
N PRO A 23 1.28 14.65 28.88
CA PRO A 23 1.98 13.45 29.30
C PRO A 23 3.02 13.87 30.34
N LYS A 24 2.89 13.36 31.57
CA LYS A 24 3.93 13.46 32.58
C LYS A 24 5.15 12.71 32.04
N VAL A 25 6.11 13.46 31.50
CA VAL A 25 7.40 12.94 31.04
C VAL A 25 8.19 12.51 32.28
N GLY A 26 8.03 11.24 32.66
CA GLY A 26 8.92 10.59 33.60
C GLY A 26 10.31 10.53 32.99
N ALA A 27 11.26 11.26 33.60
CA ALA A 27 12.66 11.24 33.24
C ALA A 27 13.24 9.84 33.52
N GLY A 28 13.42 9.06 32.45
CA GLY A 28 14.15 7.80 32.48
C GLY A 28 14.55 7.44 31.07
N GLY A 29 15.84 7.56 30.73
CA GLY A 29 16.36 7.48 29.35
C GLY A 29 15.98 6.22 28.55
N GLY A 30 15.54 5.14 29.21
CA GLY A 30 14.99 3.94 28.55
C GLY A 30 13.59 4.11 27.96
N ASP A 31 12.74 4.97 28.52
CA ASP A 31 11.37 5.20 28.05
C ASP A 31 11.34 5.94 26.70
N GLY A 32 12.32 6.83 26.46
CA GLY A 32 12.45 7.54 25.19
C GLY A 32 12.67 6.60 23.99
N VAL A 33 13.60 5.64 24.13
CA VAL A 33 13.88 4.65 23.07
C VAL A 33 12.67 3.75 22.80
N VAL A 34 12.01 3.28 23.86
CA VAL A 34 10.80 2.45 23.73
C VAL A 34 9.65 3.23 23.06
N LYS A 35 9.46 4.51 23.41
CA LYS A 35 8.48 5.40 22.75
C LYS A 35 8.79 5.59 21.27
N MET A 36 10.06 5.83 20.90
CA MET A 36 10.48 5.95 19.50
C MET A 36 10.21 4.66 18.71
N ILE A 37 10.56 3.49 19.25
CA ILE A 37 10.29 2.19 18.60
C ILE A 37 8.79 2.00 18.35
N ARG A 38 7.93 2.35 19.33
CA ARG A 38 6.47 2.27 19.18
C ARG A 38 5.96 3.19 18.06
N LEU A 39 6.48 4.42 17.94
CA LEU A 39 6.14 5.32 16.85
C LEU A 39 6.52 4.74 15.48
N PHE A 40 7.73 4.18 15.34
CA PHE A 40 8.15 3.53 14.10
C PHE A 40 7.28 2.32 13.75
N LYS A 41 6.94 1.47 14.74
CA LYS A 41 6.06 0.33 14.55
C LYS A 41 4.67 0.78 14.10
N MET A 42 4.10 1.79 14.75
CA MET A 42 2.81 2.37 14.38
C MET A 42 2.80 2.88 12.94
N ALA A 43 3.82 3.65 12.53
CA ALA A 43 3.96 4.11 11.15
C ALA A 43 4.11 2.95 10.15
N LYS A 44 4.88 1.92 10.53
CA LYS A 44 5.04 0.71 9.72
C LYS A 44 3.72 -0.02 9.51
N ASP A 45 2.99 -0.29 10.58
CA ASP A 45 1.72 -1.01 10.54
C ASP A 45 0.67 -0.23 9.78
N SER A 46 0.62 1.10 9.95
CA SER A 46 -0.26 1.98 9.17
C SER A 46 0.02 1.89 7.67
N ALA A 47 1.27 2.00 7.26
CA ALA A 47 1.62 1.95 5.85
C ALA A 47 1.45 0.53 5.25
N ILE A 48 1.63 -0.54 6.03
CA ILE A 48 1.27 -1.90 5.59
C ILE A 48 -0.24 -2.00 5.33
N LYS A 49 -1.07 -1.48 6.24
CA LYS A 49 -2.53 -1.47 6.07
C LYS A 49 -2.95 -0.66 4.84
N ALA A 50 -2.39 0.53 4.65
CA ALA A 50 -2.67 1.38 3.49
C ALA A 50 -2.31 0.67 2.17
N ARG A 51 -1.18 -0.04 2.11
CA ARG A 51 -0.80 -0.85 0.95
C ARG A 51 -1.81 -1.97 0.68
N THR A 52 -2.22 -2.70 1.71
CA THR A 52 -3.22 -3.77 1.57
C THR A 52 -4.55 -3.21 1.08
N GLN A 53 -5.00 -2.08 1.62
CA GLN A 53 -6.23 -1.42 1.18
C GLN A 53 -6.15 -0.98 -0.29
N THR A 54 -5.02 -0.40 -0.69
CA THR A 54 -4.81 0.05 -2.09
C THR A 54 -4.80 -1.14 -3.05
N MET A 55 -4.18 -2.27 -2.64
CA MET A 55 -4.20 -3.51 -3.42
C MET A 55 -5.61 -4.08 -3.58
N ASN A 56 -6.40 -4.07 -2.50
CA ASN A 56 -7.78 -4.54 -2.54
C ASN A 56 -8.64 -3.64 -3.42
N GLN A 57 -8.42 -2.32 -3.37
CA GLN A 57 -9.10 -1.38 -4.26
C GLN A 57 -8.74 -1.64 -5.74
N LEU A 58 -7.48 -1.91 -6.05
CA LEU A 58 -7.03 -2.24 -7.41
C LEU A 58 -7.74 -3.50 -7.92
N LYS A 59 -7.82 -4.55 -7.10
CA LYS A 59 -8.55 -5.78 -7.44
C LYS A 59 -10.05 -5.53 -7.65
N ALA A 60 -10.67 -4.71 -6.80
CA ALA A 60 -12.09 -4.37 -6.93
C ALA A 60 -12.38 -3.62 -8.24
N VAL A 61 -11.47 -2.73 -8.67
CA VAL A 61 -11.57 -2.04 -9.96
C VAL A 61 -11.46 -3.04 -11.11
N LEU A 62 -10.47 -3.93 -11.10
CA LEU A 62 -10.30 -4.96 -12.15
C LEU A 62 -11.53 -5.85 -12.34
N THR A 63 -12.25 -6.17 -11.26
CA THR A 63 -13.51 -6.92 -11.34
C THR A 63 -14.62 -6.15 -12.06
N ARG A 64 -14.59 -4.82 -12.01
CA ARG A 64 -15.60 -3.93 -12.62
C ARG A 64 -15.20 -3.44 -14.00
N THR A 65 -13.92 -3.48 -14.34
CA THR A 65 -13.36 -3.08 -15.63
C THR A 65 -13.85 -3.98 -16.78
N ASP A 66 -13.84 -3.46 -18.00
CA ASP A 66 -14.11 -4.20 -19.24
C ASP A 66 -13.41 -5.57 -19.28
N PRO A 67 -14.10 -6.66 -19.71
CA PRO A 67 -13.53 -8.00 -19.78
C PRO A 67 -12.24 -8.10 -20.60
N ARG A 68 -12.11 -7.38 -21.72
CA ARG A 68 -10.91 -7.44 -22.58
C ARG A 68 -9.68 -6.90 -21.86
N LEU A 69 -9.85 -5.81 -21.11
CA LEU A 69 -8.78 -5.26 -20.27
C LEU A 69 -8.47 -6.16 -19.07
N ARG A 70 -9.48 -6.83 -18.50
CA ARG A 70 -9.25 -7.79 -17.41
C ARG A 70 -8.46 -9.01 -17.89
N ASP A 71 -8.81 -9.56 -19.05
CA ASP A 71 -8.19 -10.76 -19.60
C ASP A 71 -6.72 -10.52 -19.97
N SER A 72 -6.38 -9.34 -20.50
CA SER A 72 -4.98 -8.98 -20.80
C SER A 72 -4.10 -8.87 -19.54
N LEU A 73 -4.70 -8.66 -18.37
CA LEU A 73 -4.01 -8.51 -17.09
C LEU A 73 -4.01 -9.78 -16.23
N LYS A 74 -4.87 -10.76 -16.55
CA LYS A 74 -5.10 -11.96 -15.73
C LYS A 74 -3.88 -12.86 -15.64
N GLU A 75 -3.11 -12.97 -16.72
CA GLU A 75 -1.92 -13.82 -16.82
C GLU A 75 -0.68 -13.20 -16.16
N LEU A 76 -0.78 -11.96 -15.64
CA LEU A 76 0.34 -11.26 -15.05
C LEU A 76 0.50 -11.58 -13.55
N GLY A 77 1.72 -11.93 -13.15
CA GLY A 77 2.10 -11.94 -11.74
C GLY A 77 2.01 -10.54 -11.11
N GLN A 78 1.79 -10.46 -9.79
CA GLN A 78 1.50 -9.21 -9.07
C GLN A 78 2.47 -8.06 -9.39
N ALA A 79 3.77 -8.33 -9.48
CA ALA A 79 4.77 -7.30 -9.77
C ALA A 79 4.67 -6.81 -11.23
N ALA A 80 4.39 -7.71 -12.19
CA ALA A 80 4.18 -7.35 -13.58
C ALA A 80 2.87 -6.56 -13.73
N LEU A 81 1.79 -7.03 -13.10
CA LEU A 81 0.49 -6.35 -13.07
C LEU A 81 0.62 -4.89 -12.61
N LEU A 82 1.29 -4.66 -11.47
CA LEU A 82 1.47 -3.31 -10.94
C LEU A 82 2.29 -2.43 -11.89
N ARG A 83 3.36 -2.94 -12.49
CA ARG A 83 4.15 -2.18 -13.46
C ARG A 83 3.34 -1.84 -14.71
N THR A 84 2.59 -2.80 -15.25
CA THR A 84 1.72 -2.58 -16.41
C THR A 84 0.65 -1.53 -16.12
N CYS A 85 -0.05 -1.63 -14.99
CA CYS A 85 -1.05 -0.65 -14.60
C CYS A 85 -0.44 0.75 -14.38
N ALA A 86 0.74 0.84 -13.76
CA ALA A 86 1.43 2.12 -13.56
C ALA A 86 1.98 2.71 -14.86
N ALA A 87 2.15 1.90 -15.91
CA ALA A 87 2.57 2.36 -17.24
C ALA A 87 1.40 2.80 -18.13
N PHE A 88 0.15 2.60 -17.69
CA PHE A 88 -0.99 3.13 -18.43
C PHE A 88 -0.92 4.64 -18.55
N GLN A 89 -1.18 5.14 -19.75
CA GLN A 89 -1.32 6.57 -20.03
C GLN A 89 -2.81 6.91 -19.96
N PRO A 90 -3.29 7.51 -18.86
CA PRO A 90 -4.69 7.93 -18.79
C PRO A 90 -4.93 9.00 -19.87
N GLY A 91 -5.81 8.68 -20.83
CA GLY A 91 -6.28 9.64 -21.82
C GLY A 91 -7.21 10.69 -21.20
N SER A 92 -7.83 11.51 -22.06
CA SER A 92 -8.93 12.37 -21.62
C SER A 92 -10.05 11.49 -21.02
N LEU A 93 -10.61 11.89 -19.88
CA LEU A 93 -11.67 11.16 -19.19
C LEU A 93 -13.01 11.30 -19.92
N GLY A 94 -13.11 10.69 -21.11
CA GLY A 94 -14.31 10.75 -21.95
C GLY A 94 -15.24 9.56 -21.77
N ARG A 95 -14.71 8.42 -21.30
CA ARG A 95 -15.47 7.18 -21.10
C ARG A 95 -15.16 6.51 -19.77
N ILE A 96 -15.98 5.54 -19.39
CA ILE A 96 -15.84 4.83 -18.11
C ILE A 96 -14.56 3.98 -18.09
N GLU A 97 -14.09 3.53 -19.25
CA GLU A 97 -12.85 2.80 -19.44
C GLU A 97 -11.63 3.69 -19.15
N ASP A 98 -11.66 4.96 -19.59
CA ASP A 98 -10.60 5.92 -19.32
C ASP A 98 -10.46 6.18 -17.81
N ALA A 99 -11.59 6.27 -17.11
CA ALA A 99 -11.61 6.39 -15.65
C ALA A 99 -11.04 5.14 -14.96
N ALA A 100 -11.36 3.93 -15.44
CA ALA A 100 -10.80 2.70 -14.89
C ALA A 100 -9.28 2.64 -15.08
N ILE A 101 -8.78 3.00 -16.28
CA ILE A 101 -7.36 3.07 -16.59
C ILE A 101 -6.64 4.08 -15.68
N ALA A 102 -7.22 5.28 -15.50
CA ALA A 102 -6.67 6.31 -14.62
C ALA A 102 -6.60 5.85 -13.15
N VAL A 103 -7.66 5.19 -12.66
CA VAL A 103 -7.68 4.66 -11.29
C VAL A 103 -6.65 3.55 -11.11
N LEU A 104 -6.52 2.63 -12.08
CA LEU A 104 -5.51 1.58 -12.04
C LEU A 104 -4.08 2.15 -12.02
N HIS A 105 -3.82 3.18 -12.85
CA HIS A 105 -2.56 3.90 -12.86
C HIS A 105 -2.23 4.52 -11.49
N ILE A 106 -3.15 5.26 -10.89
CA ILE A 106 -2.95 5.92 -9.60
C ILE A 106 -2.68 4.91 -8.48
N LEU A 107 -3.49 3.85 -8.39
CA LEU A 107 -3.36 2.84 -7.35
C LEU A 107 -2.05 2.07 -7.49
N ALA A 108 -1.68 1.67 -8.71
CA ALA A 108 -0.46 0.95 -8.97
C ALA A 108 0.79 1.81 -8.66
N SER A 109 0.80 3.06 -9.10
CA SER A 109 1.87 4.02 -8.81
C SER A 109 2.06 4.23 -7.31
N ARG A 110 0.97 4.35 -6.53
CA ARG A 110 1.03 4.45 -5.07
C ARG A 110 1.64 3.20 -4.42
N ILE A 111 1.29 2.02 -4.91
CA ILE A 111 1.83 0.76 -4.37
C ILE A 111 3.33 0.63 -4.67
N LEU A 112 3.77 1.05 -5.87
CA LEU A 112 5.17 1.01 -6.28
C LEU A 112 6.03 2.07 -5.58
N ALA A 113 5.44 3.23 -5.24
CA ALA A 113 6.11 4.28 -4.48
C ALA A 113 6.42 3.87 -3.03
N ASP A 114 5.71 2.91 -2.43
CA ASP A 114 6.04 2.40 -1.10
C ASP A 114 7.43 1.73 -1.14
N PRO A 115 8.45 2.30 -0.47
CA PRO A 115 9.84 1.84 -0.53
C PRO A 115 10.03 0.41 0.01
N ARG A 116 9.03 -0.16 0.70
CA ARG A 116 9.07 -1.57 1.12
C ARG A 116 8.96 -2.55 -0.04
N THR A 117 8.43 -2.13 -1.20
CA THR A 117 8.41 -2.96 -2.42
C THR A 117 9.82 -3.23 -2.96
N ARG A 118 10.79 -2.34 -2.69
CA ARG A 118 12.21 -2.54 -3.06
C ARG A 118 12.91 -3.61 -2.22
N ARG A 119 12.42 -3.91 -1.00
CA ARG A 119 13.04 -4.89 -0.10
C ARG A 119 12.83 -6.35 -0.54
N GLY A 120 11.98 -6.58 -1.57
CA GLY A 120 11.82 -7.86 -2.24
C GLY A 120 12.54 -7.96 -3.58
N ASP A 121 13.32 -6.95 -4.00
CA ASP A 121 14.06 -6.98 -5.26
C ASP A 121 15.20 -8.01 -5.20
N PRO A 122 15.14 -9.11 -5.99
CA PRO A 122 16.21 -10.11 -6.03
C PRO A 122 17.57 -9.51 -6.44
N ARG A 123 17.57 -8.39 -7.17
CA ARG A 123 18.80 -7.74 -7.68
C ARG A 123 19.63 -7.08 -6.57
N LEU A 124 19.04 -6.80 -5.41
CA LEU A 124 19.70 -6.21 -4.24
C LEU A 124 20.08 -7.27 -3.19
N ARG A 125 19.88 -8.56 -3.46
CA ARG A 125 20.27 -9.68 -2.58
C ARG A 125 21.68 -10.21 -2.87
N LYS A 126 22.55 -9.47 -3.57
CA LYS A 126 23.97 -9.82 -3.59
C LYS A 126 24.54 -9.56 -2.19
N ARG A 127 24.59 -10.62 -1.37
CA ARG A 127 25.48 -10.63 -0.21
C ARG A 127 26.90 -10.40 -0.76
N PRO A 128 27.67 -9.44 -0.21
CA PRO A 128 29.08 -9.40 -0.54
C PRO A 128 29.67 -10.74 -0.13
N ASP A 129 30.36 -11.34 -1.09
CA ASP A 129 31.08 -12.58 -0.95
C ASP A 129 31.97 -12.48 0.30
N ARG A 130 31.76 -13.42 1.22
CA ARG A 130 32.48 -13.45 2.49
C ARG A 130 33.60 -14.47 2.40
N ASP A 131 34.22 -14.58 1.23
CA ASP A 131 35.45 -15.32 1.02
C ASP A 131 36.61 -14.32 0.98
N ARG A 132 37.18 -14.06 2.16
CA ARG A 132 38.60 -13.74 2.30
C ARG A 132 39.20 -14.73 3.28
N HIS A 133 39.91 -15.69 2.71
CA HIS A 133 41.04 -16.35 3.34
C HIS A 133 42.10 -15.33 3.73
#